data_AF-A0A1S2MNB3-F1
#
_entry.id   AF-A0A1S2MNB3-F1
#
_cell.length_a   1.000
_cell.length_b   1.000
_cell.length_c   1.000
_cell.angle_alpha   90.00
_cell.angle_beta   90.00
_cell.angle_gamma   90.00
#
_symmetry.space_group_name_H-M   'P 1'
#
loop_
_entity.id
_entity.type
_entity.pdbx_description
1 polymer ?
#
loop_
_entity_poly.entity_id
_entity_poly.type
_entity_poly.pdbx_seq_one_letter_code
_entity_poly.pdbx_strand_id
1 'polypeptide(L)'
;MIALVFENMRQLELQSVHEVIKVGDTLSDIKEALNSGIIAVGVIKGSSIIGLSESEWINLNNDDKKKIIEEAKQKFLAHGAHYVLNDITELPLLLENIQEK
;
A
#
# COMPACT_ATOMS: atom_id res chain seq x y z
N MET A 1 7.20 12.06 -15.06
CA MET A 1 6.55 10.74 -15.00
C MET A 1 5.05 11.03 -14.97
N ILE A 2 4.30 10.69 -16.02
CA ILE A 2 2.84 10.74 -15.98
C ILE A 2 2.41 9.61 -15.03
N ALA A 3 1.60 9.90 -14.02
CA ALA A 3 1.15 8.89 -13.08
C ALA A 3 0.33 7.83 -13.84
N LEU A 4 0.70 6.54 -13.71
CA LEU A 4 0.05 5.43 -14.42
C LEU A 4 -1.45 5.36 -14.08
N VAL A 5 -1.82 5.82 -12.89
CA VAL A 5 -3.21 5.79 -12.44
C VAL A 5 -4.19 6.56 -13.34
N PHE A 6 -3.82 7.69 -13.92
CA PHE A 6 -4.74 8.44 -14.79
C PHE A 6 -4.97 7.71 -16.12
N GLU A 7 -3.98 6.98 -16.62
CA GLU A 7 -4.14 6.14 -17.80
C GLU A 7 -5.05 4.94 -17.49
N ASN A 8 -4.90 4.32 -16.32
CA ASN A 8 -5.81 3.26 -15.87
C ASN A 8 -7.25 3.77 -15.74
N MET A 9 -7.45 4.95 -15.14
CA MET A 9 -8.77 5.59 -15.04
C MET A 9 -9.39 5.82 -16.42
N ARG A 10 -8.59 6.30 -17.38
CA ARG A 10 -9.04 6.51 -18.77
C ARG A 10 -9.48 5.20 -19.42
N GLN A 11 -8.69 4.13 -19.29
CA GLN A 11 -9.01 2.83 -19.89
C GLN A 11 -10.20 2.13 -19.21
N LEU A 12 -10.41 2.37 -17.92
CA LEU A 12 -11.52 1.83 -17.13
C LEU A 12 -12.75 2.76 -17.12
N GLU A 13 -12.70 3.87 -17.87
CA GLU A 13 -13.79 4.85 -18.00
C GLU A 13 -14.26 5.46 -16.66
N LEU A 14 -13.34 5.57 -15.69
CA LEU A 14 -13.61 6.18 -14.39
C LEU A 14 -13.63 7.70 -14.48
N GLN A 15 -14.57 8.33 -13.78
CA GLN A 15 -14.79 9.78 -13.85
C GLN A 15 -14.26 10.53 -12.63
N SER A 16 -14.06 9.83 -11.51
CA SER A 16 -13.60 10.44 -10.26
C SER A 16 -12.42 9.71 -9.65
N VAL A 17 -11.44 10.48 -9.18
CA VAL A 17 -10.31 9.98 -8.38
C VAL A 17 -10.77 9.33 -7.06
N HIS A 18 -11.96 9.69 -6.56
CA HIS A 18 -12.52 9.11 -5.34
C HIS A 18 -12.97 7.64 -5.52
N GLU A 19 -13.07 7.17 -6.76
CA GLU A 19 -13.38 5.78 -7.10
C GLU A 19 -12.11 4.89 -7.14
N VAL A 20 -10.93 5.49 -6.88
CA VAL A 20 -9.64 4.84 -7.06
C VAL A 20 -8.84 4.79 -5.76
N ILE A 21 -8.29 3.62 -5.49
CA ILE A 21 -7.33 3.40 -4.42
C ILE A 21 -6.08 2.79 -5.04
N LYS A 22 -4.91 3.32 -4.70
CA LYS A 22 -3.62 2.73 -5.06
C LYS A 22 -3.13 1.90 -3.89
N VAL A 23 -2.98 0.61 -4.12
CA VAL A 23 -2.39 -0.34 -3.17
C VAL A 23 -1.01 -0.71 -3.73
N GLY A 24 0.04 -0.49 -2.95
CA GLY A 24 1.41 -0.72 -3.40
C GLY A 24 2.36 -1.11 -2.28
N ASP A 25 3.52 -1.59 -2.68
CA ASP A 25 4.53 -2.15 -1.79
C ASP A 25 5.82 -1.30 -1.75
N THR A 26 5.85 -0.18 -2.49
CA THR A 26 6.97 0.76 -2.53
C THR A 26 6.56 2.15 -2.03
N LEU A 27 7.55 2.96 -1.65
CA LEU A 27 7.33 4.38 -1.35
C LEU A 27 6.96 5.19 -2.62
N SER A 28 7.33 4.70 -3.81
CA SER A 28 6.95 5.33 -5.08
C SER A 28 5.45 5.20 -5.32
N ASP A 29 4.83 4.07 -4.96
CA ASP A 29 3.38 3.88 -5.06
C ASP A 29 2.62 4.89 -4.20
N ILE A 30 3.08 5.09 -2.96
CA ILE A 30 2.49 6.08 -2.05
C ILE A 30 2.61 7.48 -2.64
N LYS A 31 3.79 7.84 -3.15
CA LYS A 31 4.01 9.15 -3.77
C LYS A 31 3.15 9.35 -5.03
N GLU A 32 3.00 8.32 -5.86
CA GLU A 32 2.15 8.37 -7.05
C GLU A 32 0.69 8.62 -6.66
N ALA A 33 0.19 7.89 -5.66
CA ALA A 33 -1.17 8.03 -5.14
C ALA A 33 -1.45 9.44 -4.62
N LEU A 34 -0.55 9.95 -3.75
CA LEU A 34 -0.67 11.29 -3.17
C LEU A 34 -0.63 12.39 -4.22
N ASN A 35 0.29 12.31 -5.19
CA ASN A 35 0.37 13.28 -6.27
C ASN A 35 -0.85 13.25 -7.21
N SER A 36 -1.57 12.13 -7.23
CA SER A 36 -2.78 11.96 -8.04
C SER A 36 -4.07 12.27 -7.26
N GLY A 37 -3.96 12.62 -5.98
CA GLY A 37 -5.10 12.95 -5.12
C GLY A 37 -6.00 11.75 -4.79
N ILE A 38 -5.46 10.53 -4.79
CA ILE A 38 -6.20 9.30 -4.51
C ILE A 38 -5.76 8.69 -3.17
N ILE A 39 -6.55 7.73 -2.66
CA ILE A 39 -6.20 7.01 -1.44
C ILE A 39 -4.95 6.15 -1.68
N ALA A 40 -4.00 6.26 -0.76
CA ALA A 40 -2.71 5.57 -0.78
C ALA A 40 -2.67 4.49 0.30
N VAL A 41 -2.46 3.23 -0.09
CA VAL A 41 -2.39 2.08 0.81
C VAL A 41 -1.06 1.35 0.62
N GLY A 42 -0.30 1.21 1.70
CA GLY A 42 0.93 0.41 1.74
C GLY A 42 0.65 -1.04 2.16
N VAL A 43 1.35 -2.01 1.59
CA VAL A 43 1.32 -3.42 2.02
C VAL A 43 2.72 -3.83 2.49
N ILE A 44 2.83 -4.46 3.66
CA ILE A 44 4.13 -4.75 4.29
C ILE A 44 4.70 -6.11 3.86
N LYS A 45 3.96 -7.19 4.06
CA LYS A 45 4.43 -8.55 3.79
C LYS A 45 4.61 -8.75 2.29
N GLY A 46 5.80 -9.19 1.90
CA GLY A 46 6.19 -9.34 0.49
C GLY A 46 6.60 -8.03 -0.19
N SER A 47 6.72 -6.93 0.56
CA SER A 47 7.03 -5.63 -0.02
C SER A 47 8.48 -5.42 -0.38
N SER A 48 8.71 -4.57 -1.37
CA SER A 48 10.03 -4.05 -1.71
C SER A 48 10.65 -3.25 -0.57
N ILE A 49 9.84 -2.69 0.35
CA ILE A 49 10.33 -1.99 1.55
C ILE A 49 11.00 -2.95 2.53
N ILE A 50 10.44 -4.15 2.73
CA ILE A 50 11.08 -5.17 3.56
C ILE A 50 12.24 -5.83 2.82
N GLY A 51 12.11 -6.02 1.50
CA GLY A 51 13.17 -6.54 0.64
C GLY A 51 13.59 -7.99 0.94
N LEU A 52 12.74 -8.75 1.63
CA LEU A 52 12.99 -10.15 1.98
C LEU A 52 12.24 -11.09 1.04
N SER A 53 12.90 -12.17 0.66
CA SER A 53 12.25 -13.32 0.04
C SER A 53 11.35 -14.07 1.04
N GLU A 54 10.45 -14.91 0.54
CA GLU A 54 9.55 -15.71 1.37
C GLU A 54 10.31 -16.67 2.31
N SER A 55 11.40 -17.28 1.84
CA SER A 55 12.21 -18.19 2.66
C SER A 55 12.92 -17.45 3.79
N GLU A 56 13.51 -16.29 3.52
CA GLU A 56 14.11 -15.42 4.54
C GLU A 56 13.06 -15.00 5.56
N TRP A 57 11.87 -14.60 5.10
CA TRP A 57 10.77 -14.23 5.98
C TRP A 57 10.35 -15.38 6.90
N ILE A 58 10.13 -16.58 6.35
CA ILE A 58 9.67 -17.74 7.14
C ILE A 58 10.67 -18.07 8.25
N ASN A 59 11.97 -17.97 7.98
CA ASN A 59 13.06 -18.29 8.91
C ASN A 59 13.26 -17.27 10.03
N LEU A 60 12.68 -16.08 9.94
CA LEU A 60 12.73 -15.10 11.04
C LEU A 60 11.90 -15.57 12.23
N ASN A 61 12.40 -15.30 13.44
CA ASN A 61 11.61 -15.44 14.65
C ASN A 61 10.51 -14.36 14.71
N ASN A 62 9.57 -14.51 15.64
CA ASN A 62 8.42 -13.64 15.74
C ASN A 62 8.77 -12.21 16.18
N ASP A 63 9.84 -12.01 16.94
CA ASP A 63 10.21 -10.68 17.43
C ASP A 63 10.90 -9.86 16.33
N ASP A 64 11.74 -10.50 15.52
CA ASP A 64 12.32 -9.87 14.33
C ASP A 64 11.26 -9.53 13.30
N LYS A 65 10.29 -10.43 13.07
CA LYS A 65 9.14 -10.15 12.19
C LYS A 65 8.37 -8.92 12.67
N LYS A 66 8.03 -8.84 13.96
CA LYS A 66 7.31 -7.69 14.53
C LYS A 66 8.09 -6.39 14.34
N LYS A 67 9.41 -6.41 14.58
CA LYS A 67 10.27 -5.24 14.42
C LYS A 67 10.28 -4.75 12.97
N ILE A 68 10.47 -5.65 12.01
CA ILE A 68 10.47 -5.32 10.58
C ILE A 68 9.11 -4.77 10.14
N ILE A 69 8.01 -5.39 10.59
CA ILE A 69 6.65 -4.92 10.30
C ILE A 69 6.45 -3.50 10.81
N GLU A 70 6.82 -3.23 12.07
CA GLU A 70 6.65 -1.91 12.64
C GLU A 70 7.51 -0.85 11.92
N GLU A 71 8.77 -1.17 11.61
CA GLU A 71 9.64 -0.27 10.84
C GLU A 71 9.09 0.02 9.44
N ALA A 72 8.59 -0.99 8.73
CA ALA A 72 7.97 -0.83 7.42
C ALA A 72 6.69 0.00 7.50
N LYS A 73 5.86 -0.24 8.52
CA LYS A 73 4.63 0.52 8.78
C LYS A 73 4.93 1.99 9.00
N GLN A 74 5.89 2.30 9.87
CA GLN A 74 6.29 3.68 10.14
C GLN A 74 6.86 4.36 8.88
N LYS A 75 7.63 3.64 8.05
CA LYS A 75 8.11 4.18 6.77
C LYS A 75 6.94 4.56 5.85
N PHE A 76 5.96 3.69 5.64
CA PHE A 76 4.80 4.01 4.80
C PHE A 76 4.01 5.22 5.35
N LEU A 77 3.71 5.23 6.64
CA LEU A 77 2.96 6.31 7.28
C LEU A 77 3.71 7.65 7.21
N ALA A 78 5.03 7.65 7.45
CA ALA A 78 5.86 8.84 7.34
C ALA A 78 5.92 9.42 5.92
N HIS A 79 5.64 8.61 4.90
CA HIS A 79 5.56 9.06 3.50
C HIS A 79 4.12 9.39 3.05
N GLY A 80 3.16 9.41 3.98
CA GLY A 80 1.78 9.84 3.75
C GLY A 80 0.85 8.74 3.26
N ALA A 81 1.16 7.46 3.48
CA ALA A 81 0.17 6.41 3.29
C ALA A 81 -1.05 6.68 4.20
N HIS A 82 -2.26 6.61 3.64
CA HIS A 82 -3.49 6.78 4.40
C HIS A 82 -3.76 5.54 5.27
N TYR A 83 -3.45 4.36 4.72
CA TYR A 83 -3.59 3.08 5.40
C TYR A 83 -2.37 2.22 5.11
N VAL A 84 -2.06 1.32 6.04
CA VAL A 84 -0.99 0.32 5.88
C VAL A 84 -1.50 -1.03 6.35
N LEU A 85 -1.40 -2.02 5.46
CA LEU A 85 -1.82 -3.39 5.69
C LEU A 85 -0.61 -4.27 6.02
N ASN A 86 -0.78 -5.23 6.92
CA ASN A 86 0.27 -6.22 7.17
C ASN A 86 0.46 -7.10 5.94
N ASP A 87 -0.63 -7.50 5.29
CA ASP A 87 -0.63 -8.21 4.02
C ASP A 87 -1.90 -7.91 3.22
N ILE A 88 -1.94 -8.38 1.96
CA ILE A 88 -3.02 -8.05 1.03
C ILE A 88 -4.39 -8.61 1.43
N THR A 89 -4.44 -9.60 2.33
CA THR A 89 -5.70 -10.24 2.75
C THR A 89 -6.56 -9.32 3.62
N GLU A 90 -5.98 -8.27 4.19
CA GLU A 90 -6.68 -7.24 4.96
C GLU A 90 -7.43 -6.23 4.05
N LEU A 91 -7.16 -6.22 2.74
CA LEU A 91 -7.71 -5.23 1.81
C LEU A 91 -9.25 -5.25 1.72
N PRO A 92 -9.95 -6.40 1.62
CA PRO A 92 -11.41 -6.41 1.55
C PRO A 92 -12.06 -5.72 2.74
N LEU A 93 -11.58 -6.00 3.95
CA LEU A 93 -12.09 -5.36 5.18
C LEU A 93 -11.80 -3.85 5.20
N LEU A 94 -10.63 -3.42 4.69
CA LEU A 94 -10.35 -2.00 4.57
C LEU A 94 -11.35 -1.30 3.63
N LEU A 95 -11.69 -1.92 2.49
CA LEU A 95 -12.62 -1.35 1.52
C LEU A 95 -14.01 -1.17 2.10
N GLU A 96 -14.52 -2.15 2.85
CA GLU A 96 -15.79 -2.05 3.57
C GLU A 96 -15.79 -0.84 4.53
N ASN A 97 -14.73 -0.68 5.34
CA ASN A 97 -14.61 0.42 6.29
C ASN A 97 -14.50 1.81 5.65
N ILE A 98 -14.00 1.91 4.42
CA ILE A 98 -13.90 3.19 3.69
C ILE A 98 -15.25 3.56 3.06
N GLN A 99 -16.00 2.57 2.55
CA GLN A 99 -17.31 2.81 1.92
C GLN A 99 -18.42 3.19 2.92
N GLU A 100 -18.29 2.80 4.18
CA GLU A 100 -19.24 3.16 5.25
C GLU A 100 -19.09 4.62 5.75
N LYS A 101 -18.09 5.38 5.27
CA LYS A 101 -17.84 6.78 5.65
C LYS A 101 -18.27 7.76 4.58
#